data_AF-A0A7C3CPK0-F1
#
_entry.id   AF-A0A7C3CPK0-F1
#
_cell.length_a   1.000
_cell.length_b   1.000
_cell.length_c   1.000
_cell.angle_alpha   90.00
_cell.angle_beta   90.00
_cell.angle_gamma   90.00
#
_symmetry.space_group_name_H-M   'P 1'
#
loop_
_entity.id
_entity.type
_entity.pdbx_description
1 polymer ?
#
loop_
_entity_poly.entity_id
_entity_poly.type
_entity_poly.pdbx_seq_one_letter_code
_entity_poly.pdbx_strand_id
1 'polypeptide(L)'
;MRSFSQAEIETLKNRAQVWTFSALEEIRRRLPFPLRGLDCDNDSAFINHHLFRWCQEQGIIFTRSRPYQKNDNCHVEQRNWTVARKYLGYFRYDTEEALEVMRELTRLLSLYVNFFRPSMKLKEKRQKDGRIRRIYDQPRTPYQRVLEHPKIPEETKERLRKQYEELNPAELRRKILHLQQKLFGLATPVKGVEYE
;
A
#
# COMPACT_ATOMS: atom_id res chain seq x y z
N MET A 1 -16.51 11.94 5.83
CA MET A 1 -15.04 12.08 5.86
C MET A 1 -14.52 11.79 4.46
N ARG A 2 -13.97 12.78 3.73
CA ARG A 2 -13.39 12.53 2.40
C ARG A 2 -12.09 11.77 2.62
N SER A 3 -12.11 10.45 2.43
CA SER A 3 -10.95 9.58 2.68
C SER A 3 -9.82 9.94 1.70
N PHE A 4 -8.66 10.33 2.22
CA PHE A 4 -7.41 10.24 1.46
C PHE A 4 -6.93 8.80 1.55
N SER A 5 -6.58 8.18 0.43
CA SER A 5 -6.01 6.83 0.44
C SER A 5 -4.62 6.89 -0.14
N GLN A 6 -3.63 6.66 0.71
CA GLN A 6 -2.30 6.26 0.29
C GLN A 6 -2.21 4.75 0.20
N ALA A 7 -1.17 4.26 -0.46
CA ALA A 7 -0.87 2.84 -0.51
C ALA A 7 0.62 2.66 -0.22
N GLU A 8 0.92 2.07 0.93
CA GLU A 8 2.27 1.64 1.29
C GLU A 8 2.32 0.11 1.19
N ILE A 9 3.41 -0.39 0.60
CA ILE A 9 3.67 -1.82 0.48
C ILE A 9 5.06 -2.03 1.03
N GLU A 10 5.19 -3.02 1.91
CA GLU A 10 6.48 -3.46 2.43
C GLU A 10 6.65 -4.95 2.21
N THR A 11 7.90 -5.33 1.94
CA THR A 11 8.29 -6.71 1.72
C THR A 11 8.89 -7.28 2.99
N LEU A 12 8.44 -8.48 3.34
CA LEU A 12 8.88 -9.17 4.55
C LEU A 12 9.71 -10.38 4.16
N LYS A 13 10.83 -10.60 4.87
CA LYS A 13 11.65 -11.80 4.71
C LYS A 13 10.85 -13.07 4.97
N ASN A 14 10.04 -13.04 6.03
CA ASN A 14 9.07 -14.08 6.37
C ASN A 14 8.00 -13.49 7.31
N ARG A 15 7.09 -14.35 7.79
CA ARG A 15 5.99 -13.96 8.68
C ARG A 15 6.41 -13.77 10.15
N ALA A 16 7.70 -13.71 10.48
CA ALA A 16 8.11 -13.49 11.86
C ALA A 16 7.76 -12.08 12.34
N GLN A 17 7.35 -12.00 13.61
CA GLN A 17 6.90 -10.79 14.29
C GLN A 17 7.87 -9.61 14.11
N VAL A 18 9.18 -9.86 14.25
CA VAL A 18 10.23 -8.83 14.15
C VAL A 18 10.19 -8.10 12.81
N TRP A 19 10.00 -8.84 11.71
CA TRP A 19 9.95 -8.24 10.37
C TRP A 19 8.66 -7.47 10.14
N THR A 20 7.52 -8.00 10.61
CA THR A 20 6.23 -7.32 10.52
C THR A 20 6.25 -5.98 11.26
N PHE A 21 6.80 -5.93 12.48
CA PHE A 21 6.89 -4.69 13.24
C PHE A 21 7.86 -3.69 12.63
N SER A 22 9.03 -4.14 12.20
CA SER A 22 9.99 -3.28 11.50
C SER A 22 9.34 -2.64 10.26
N ALA A 23 8.60 -3.41 9.46
CA ALA A 23 7.88 -2.88 8.31
C ALA A 23 6.76 -1.90 8.69
N LEU A 24 6.01 -2.16 9.77
CA LEU A 24 4.98 -1.24 10.26
C LEU A 24 5.58 0.09 10.75
N GLU A 25 6.73 0.07 11.40
CA GLU A 25 7.43 1.29 11.79
C GLU A 25 7.92 2.08 10.57
N GLU A 26 8.46 1.40 9.56
CA GLU A 26 8.88 2.04 8.30
C GLU A 26 7.70 2.64 7.54
N ILE A 27 6.54 1.97 7.51
CA ILE A 27 5.29 2.54 6.98
C ILE A 27 4.89 3.77 7.80
N ARG A 28 4.86 3.67 9.13
CA ARG A 28 4.47 4.76 10.04
C ARG A 28 5.33 6.01 9.85
N ARG A 29 6.63 5.86 9.59
CA ARG A 29 7.56 6.98 9.32
C ARG A 29 7.29 7.69 8.00
N ARG A 30 6.81 6.97 6.98
CA ARG A 30 6.52 7.52 5.64
C ARG A 30 5.17 8.18 5.53
N LEU A 31 4.20 7.78 6.37
CA LEU A 31 2.87 8.38 6.35
C LEU A 31 2.96 9.90 6.67
N PRO A 32 2.25 10.76 5.91
CA PRO A 32 2.18 12.18 6.21
C PRO A 32 1.14 12.49 7.30
N PHE A 33 0.61 11.49 7.98
CA PHE A 33 -0.35 11.65 9.06
C PHE A 33 -0.14 10.54 10.09
N PRO A 34 -0.53 10.78 11.36
CA PRO A 34 -0.38 9.78 12.40
C PRO A 34 -1.22 8.54 12.08
N LEU A 35 -0.61 7.37 12.21
CA LEU A 35 -1.31 6.09 12.21
C LEU A 35 -2.14 5.98 13.49
N ARG A 36 -3.45 6.16 13.38
CA ARG A 36 -4.38 6.13 14.52
C ARG A 36 -5.07 4.78 14.73
N GLY A 37 -5.13 3.96 13.70
CA GLY A 37 -5.74 2.65 13.78
C GLY A 37 -5.19 1.69 12.74
N LEU A 38 -5.34 0.40 13.03
CA LEU A 38 -4.99 -0.72 12.16
C LEU A 38 -6.16 -1.71 12.15
N ASP A 39 -6.64 -2.00 10.94
CA ASP A 39 -7.72 -2.96 10.69
C ASP A 39 -7.10 -4.21 10.06
N CYS A 40 -6.96 -5.27 10.84
CA CYS A 40 -6.35 -6.53 10.40
C CYS A 40 -7.41 -7.55 9.97
N ASP A 41 -6.98 -8.53 9.18
CA ASP A 41 -7.86 -9.64 8.84
C ASP A 41 -8.15 -10.54 10.05
N ASN A 42 -9.12 -11.44 9.87
CA ASN A 42 -9.47 -12.41 10.90
C ASN A 42 -8.57 -13.66 10.88
N ASP A 43 -7.37 -13.60 10.27
CA ASP A 43 -6.51 -14.77 10.27
C ASP A 43 -6.14 -15.14 11.72
N SER A 44 -6.12 -16.43 12.00
CA SER A 44 -5.79 -16.99 13.32
C SER A 44 -4.28 -16.92 13.62
N ALA A 45 -3.50 -16.33 12.72
CA ALA A 45 -2.07 -16.21 12.84
C ALA A 45 -1.65 -15.58 14.18
N PHE A 46 -0.67 -16.23 14.83
CA PHE A 46 0.03 -15.82 16.05
C PHE A 46 0.42 -14.32 16.08
N ILE A 47 0.64 -13.74 14.90
CA ILE A 47 0.96 -12.33 14.68
C ILE A 47 -0.12 -11.38 15.23
N ASN A 48 -1.40 -11.76 15.21
CA ASN A 48 -2.49 -10.87 15.63
C ASN A 48 -2.44 -10.52 17.12
N HIS A 49 -2.03 -11.45 17.99
CA HIS A 49 -1.90 -11.14 19.42
C HIS A 49 -0.74 -10.17 19.69
N HIS A 50 0.38 -10.35 19.00
CA HIS A 50 1.53 -9.47 19.09
C HIS A 50 1.24 -8.08 18.51
N LEU A 51 0.58 -8.01 17.35
CA LEU A 51 0.11 -6.75 16.78
C LEU A 51 -0.82 -6.01 17.72
N PHE A 52 -1.74 -6.71 18.37
CA PHE A 52 -2.64 -6.10 19.34
C PHE A 52 -1.87 -5.45 20.49
N ARG A 53 -0.91 -6.17 21.11
CA ARG A 53 -0.08 -5.60 22.18
C ARG A 53 0.71 -4.37 21.71
N TRP A 54 1.37 -4.47 20.56
CA TRP A 54 2.09 -3.34 19.98
C TRP A 54 1.16 -2.14 19.71
N CYS A 55 -0.05 -2.38 19.20
CA CYS A 55 -1.04 -1.32 19.01
C CYS A 55 -1.44 -0.66 20.33
N GLN A 56 -1.66 -1.45 21.39
CA GLN A 56 -1.96 -0.91 22.73
C GLN A 56 -0.82 -0.04 23.27
N GLU A 57 0.42 -0.53 23.18
CA GLU A 57 1.61 0.22 23.62
C GLU A 57 1.80 1.53 22.84
N GLN A 58 1.48 1.53 21.55
CA GLN A 58 1.61 2.69 20.66
C GLN A 58 0.38 3.61 20.64
N GLY A 59 -0.68 3.27 21.38
CA GLY A 59 -1.95 4.03 21.38
C GLY A 59 -2.69 4.00 20.04
N ILE A 60 -2.54 2.92 19.27
CA ILE A 60 -3.18 2.68 17.97
C ILE A 60 -4.43 1.83 18.19
N ILE A 61 -5.56 2.27 17.63
CA ILE A 61 -6.82 1.51 17.68
C ILE A 61 -6.68 0.26 16.81
N PHE A 62 -6.81 -0.92 17.40
CA PHE A 62 -6.78 -2.18 16.67
C PHE A 62 -8.19 -2.71 16.45
N THR A 63 -8.54 -3.02 15.19
CA THR A 63 -9.78 -3.72 14.86
C THR A 63 -9.50 -4.94 13.98
N ARG A 64 -10.46 -5.87 13.94
CA ARG A 64 -10.39 -7.06 13.10
C ARG A 64 -11.61 -7.16 12.21
N SER A 65 -11.40 -7.54 10.96
CA SER A 65 -12.48 -7.87 10.02
C SER A 65 -13.34 -9.01 10.56
N ARG A 66 -14.62 -9.04 10.20
CA ARG A 66 -15.50 -10.15 10.59
C ARG A 66 -15.17 -11.43 9.81
N PRO A 67 -15.32 -12.62 10.41
CA PRO A 67 -15.20 -13.88 9.68
C PRO A 67 -16.07 -13.88 8.42
N TYR A 68 -15.50 -14.33 7.30
CA TYR A 68 -16.16 -14.49 5.99
C TYR A 68 -16.67 -13.20 5.31
N GLN A 69 -16.32 -12.01 5.82
CA GLN A 69 -16.82 -10.76 5.26
C GLN A 69 -15.79 -10.06 4.35
N LYS A 70 -15.74 -10.47 3.07
CA LYS A 70 -14.78 -9.94 2.06
C LYS A 70 -14.82 -8.42 1.86
N ASN A 71 -15.96 -7.79 2.17
CA ASN A 71 -16.13 -6.34 2.02
C ASN A 71 -15.30 -5.54 3.04
N ASP A 72 -14.94 -6.13 4.18
CA ASP A 72 -14.18 -5.45 5.24
C ASP A 72 -12.73 -5.15 4.77
N ASN A 73 -12.12 -6.01 3.94
CA ASN A 73 -10.74 -5.87 3.45
C ASN A 73 -10.62 -5.40 1.99
N CYS A 74 -11.74 -5.03 1.35
CA CYS A 74 -11.80 -4.79 -0.10
C CYS A 74 -10.80 -3.74 -0.62
N HIS A 75 -10.48 -2.73 0.18
CA HIS A 75 -9.54 -1.67 -0.20
C HIS A 75 -8.09 -2.16 -0.22
N VAL A 76 -7.70 -2.98 0.75
CA VAL A 76 -6.36 -3.59 0.81
C VAL A 76 -6.19 -4.57 -0.35
N GLU A 77 -7.18 -5.43 -0.58
CA GLU A 77 -7.16 -6.39 -1.70
C GLU A 77 -7.07 -5.71 -3.07
N GLN A 78 -7.80 -4.60 -3.27
CA GLN A 78 -7.70 -3.82 -4.49
C GLN A 78 -6.28 -3.25 -4.69
N ARG A 79 -5.63 -2.78 -3.63
CA ARG A 79 -4.26 -2.24 -3.70
C ARG A 79 -3.22 -3.34 -3.91
N ASN A 80 -3.37 -4.47 -3.23
CA ASN A 80 -2.56 -5.66 -3.44
C ASN A 80 -2.60 -6.09 -4.91
N TRP A 81 -3.78 -6.09 -5.53
CA TRP A 81 -3.89 -6.41 -6.96
C TRP A 81 -3.28 -5.33 -7.87
N THR A 82 -3.68 -4.06 -7.67
CA THR A 82 -3.30 -2.96 -8.59
C THR A 82 -1.85 -2.50 -8.48
N VAL A 83 -1.16 -2.88 -7.41
CA VAL A 83 0.24 -2.51 -7.15
C VAL A 83 1.08 -3.76 -6.91
N ALA A 84 0.93 -4.47 -5.78
CA ALA A 84 1.83 -5.58 -5.45
C ALA A 84 1.90 -6.64 -6.57
N ARG A 85 0.77 -7.21 -6.98
CA ARG A 85 0.74 -8.25 -8.03
C ARG A 85 1.16 -7.74 -9.40
N LYS A 86 0.79 -6.50 -9.73
CA LYS A 86 1.16 -5.89 -11.03
C LYS A 86 2.68 -5.70 -11.17
N TYR A 87 3.37 -5.36 -10.09
CA TYR A 87 4.79 -5.03 -10.13
C TYR A 87 5.71 -6.16 -9.68
N LEU A 88 5.30 -6.96 -8.70
CA LEU A 88 6.08 -8.08 -8.15
C LEU A 88 5.78 -9.43 -8.85
N GLY A 89 4.67 -9.53 -9.57
CA GLY A 89 4.24 -10.76 -10.22
C GLY A 89 3.66 -11.81 -9.26
N TYR A 90 3.53 -13.04 -9.74
CA TYR A 90 3.05 -14.21 -8.98
C TYR A 90 4.18 -15.21 -8.69
N PHE A 91 5.42 -14.74 -8.73
CA PHE A 91 6.60 -15.56 -8.59
C PHE A 91 6.95 -15.83 -7.13
N ARG A 92 7.72 -16.89 -6.90
CA ARG A 92 8.36 -17.16 -5.62
C ARG A 92 9.75 -16.51 -5.64
N TYR A 93 10.12 -15.86 -4.54
CA TYR A 93 11.45 -15.31 -4.32
C TYR A 93 11.97 -15.83 -2.98
N ASP A 94 13.13 -16.48 -2.98
CA ASP A 94 13.72 -17.10 -1.79
C ASP A 94 15.18 -16.70 -1.53
N THR A 95 15.70 -15.71 -2.27
CA THR A 95 17.06 -15.17 -2.09
C THR A 95 17.03 -13.82 -1.37
N GLU A 96 18.12 -13.52 -0.65
CA GLU A 96 18.29 -12.20 -0.02
C GLU A 96 18.39 -11.09 -1.09
N GLU A 97 19.03 -11.38 -2.23
CA GLU A 97 19.10 -10.43 -3.35
C GLU A 97 17.70 -10.05 -3.85
N ALA A 98 16.80 -11.03 -4.02
CA ALA A 98 15.43 -10.73 -4.42
C ALA A 98 14.70 -9.88 -3.37
N LEU A 99 14.94 -10.13 -2.07
CA LEU A 99 14.38 -9.30 -1.00
C LEU A 99 14.86 -7.85 -1.07
N GLU A 100 16.15 -7.62 -1.33
CA GLU A 100 16.70 -6.26 -1.48
C GLU A 100 16.10 -5.54 -2.69
N VAL A 101 16.04 -6.21 -3.85
CA VAL A 101 15.42 -5.65 -5.07
C VAL A 101 13.93 -5.36 -4.82
N MET A 102 13.21 -6.25 -4.14
CA MET A 102 11.82 -6.03 -3.77
C MET A 102 11.65 -4.80 -2.87
N ARG A 103 12.49 -4.63 -1.84
CA ARG A 103 12.46 -3.47 -0.94
C ARG A 103 12.66 -2.16 -1.70
N GLU A 104 13.66 -2.11 -2.56
CA GLU A 104 13.92 -0.93 -3.40
C GLU A 104 12.73 -0.63 -4.32
N LEU A 105 12.24 -1.65 -5.02
CA LEU A 105 11.08 -1.54 -5.90
C LEU A 105 9.85 -1.04 -5.15
N THR A 106 9.53 -1.59 -3.97
CA THR A 106 8.37 -1.15 -3.17
C THR A 106 8.48 0.29 -2.69
N ARG A 107 9.69 0.77 -2.37
CA ARG A 107 9.92 2.19 -2.02
C ARG A 107 9.64 3.11 -3.21
N LEU A 108 10.12 2.78 -4.40
CA LEU A 108 9.85 3.56 -5.61
C LEU A 108 8.36 3.49 -6.01
N LEU A 109 7.71 2.34 -5.81
CA LEU A 109 6.28 2.18 -6.04
C LEU A 109 5.43 3.03 -5.11
N SER A 110 5.79 3.15 -3.83
CA SER A 110 5.13 4.07 -2.90
C SER A 110 5.16 5.50 -3.45
N LEU A 111 6.33 5.99 -3.87
CA LEU A 111 6.46 7.32 -4.49
C LEU A 111 5.59 7.43 -5.75
N TYR A 112 5.69 6.46 -6.65
CA TYR A 112 4.96 6.48 -7.92
C TYR A 112 3.44 6.49 -7.73
N VAL A 113 2.93 5.60 -6.88
CA VAL A 113 1.49 5.45 -6.65
C VAL A 113 0.92 6.62 -5.87
N ASN A 114 1.66 7.16 -4.89
CA ASN A 114 1.16 8.23 -4.05
C ASN A 114 1.27 9.62 -4.70
N PHE A 115 2.31 9.89 -5.49
CA PHE A 115 2.51 11.21 -6.10
C PHE A 115 1.94 11.33 -7.51
N PHE A 116 1.99 10.26 -8.32
CA PHE A 116 1.75 10.35 -9.76
C PHE A 116 0.56 9.53 -10.28
N ARG A 117 -0.02 8.63 -9.47
CA ARG A 117 -1.14 7.79 -9.93
C ARG A 117 -2.49 8.36 -9.45
N PRO A 118 -3.27 9.05 -10.31
CA PRO A 118 -4.57 9.56 -9.91
C PRO A 118 -5.55 8.42 -9.68
N SER A 119 -6.44 8.61 -8.70
CA SER A 119 -7.52 7.67 -8.40
C SER A 119 -8.83 8.40 -8.16
N MET A 120 -9.92 7.76 -8.56
CA MET A 120 -11.28 8.22 -8.30
C MET A 120 -11.81 7.58 -7.02
N LYS A 121 -12.56 8.35 -6.23
CA LYS A 121 -13.31 7.90 -5.07
C LYS A 121 -14.79 7.95 -5.39
N LEU A 122 -15.50 6.91 -4.92
CA LEU A 122 -16.94 6.84 -5.04
C LEU A 122 -17.57 7.92 -4.14
N LYS A 123 -18.26 8.89 -4.75
CA LYS A 123 -18.99 9.94 -4.02
C LYS A 123 -20.37 9.46 -3.59
N GLU A 124 -21.08 8.78 -4.49
CA GLU A 124 -22.47 8.44 -4.28
C GLU A 124 -22.84 7.15 -5.02
N LYS A 125 -23.75 6.38 -4.43
CA LYS A 125 -24.48 5.30 -5.09
C LYS A 125 -25.94 5.71 -5.18
N ARG A 126 -26.50 5.83 -6.38
CA ARG A 126 -27.93 6.07 -6.60
C ARG A 126 -28.56 4.82 -7.16
N GLN A 127 -29.67 4.39 -6.57
CA GLN A 127 -30.51 3.35 -7.16
C GLN A 127 -31.63 4.04 -7.94
N LYS A 128 -31.76 3.71 -9.22
CA LYS A 128 -32.87 4.17 -10.06
C LYS A 128 -33.29 3.02 -10.96
N ASP A 129 -34.58 2.71 -10.98
CA ASP A 129 -35.19 1.66 -11.81
C ASP A 129 -34.51 0.29 -11.65
N GLY A 130 -34.22 -0.11 -10.41
CA GLY A 130 -33.53 -1.36 -10.08
C GLY A 130 -32.03 -1.40 -10.41
N ARG A 131 -31.46 -0.35 -11.03
CA ARG A 131 -30.03 -0.27 -11.38
C ARG A 131 -29.26 0.63 -10.41
N ILE A 132 -28.06 0.18 -10.03
CA ILE A 132 -27.14 0.96 -9.19
C ILE A 132 -26.22 1.80 -10.07
N ARG A 133 -26.40 3.12 -10.05
CA ARG A 133 -25.48 4.08 -10.66
C ARG A 133 -24.46 4.56 -9.63
N ARG A 134 -23.18 4.46 -9.97
CA ARG A 134 -22.06 4.93 -9.15
C ARG A 134 -21.56 6.28 -9.68
N ILE A 135 -21.48 7.29 -8.82
CA ILE A 135 -20.98 8.63 -9.15
C ILE A 135 -19.62 8.78 -8.48
N TYR A 136 -18.60 9.12 -9.27
CA TYR A 136 -17.22 9.26 -8.81
C TYR A 136 -16.80 10.72 -8.74
N ASP A 137 -15.74 11.00 -7.98
CA ASP A 137 -15.08 12.30 -7.99
C ASP A 137 -14.13 12.48 -9.18
N GLN A 138 -13.56 13.69 -9.31
CA GLN A 138 -12.51 13.93 -10.28
C GLN A 138 -11.25 13.14 -9.88
N PRO A 139 -10.53 12.55 -10.85
CA PRO A 139 -9.28 11.85 -10.58
C PRO A 139 -8.28 12.77 -9.85
N ARG A 140 -7.78 12.33 -8.70
CA ARG A 140 -6.73 13.03 -7.92
C ARG A 140 -5.73 12.04 -7.37
N THR A 141 -4.45 12.43 -7.32
CA THR A 141 -3.41 11.61 -6.71
C THR A 141 -3.55 11.63 -5.18
N PRO A 142 -3.08 10.59 -4.45
CA PRO A 142 -3.03 10.62 -3.00
C PRO A 142 -2.30 11.85 -2.44
N TYR A 143 -1.23 12.29 -3.09
CA TYR A 143 -0.50 13.52 -2.78
C TYR A 143 -1.41 14.76 -2.83
N GLN A 144 -2.07 15.03 -3.96
CA GLN A 144 -2.99 16.18 -4.10
C GLN A 144 -4.07 16.17 -3.03
N ARG A 145 -4.60 14.97 -2.77
CA ARG A 145 -5.58 14.69 -1.73
C ARG A 145 -5.09 15.08 -0.34
N VAL A 146 -3.87 14.72 0.03
CA VAL A 146 -3.26 15.11 1.32
C VAL A 146 -3.08 16.63 1.42
N LEU A 147 -2.63 17.29 0.35
CA LEU A 147 -2.47 18.76 0.33
C LEU A 147 -3.78 19.51 0.55
N GLU A 148 -4.88 18.99 0.01
CA GLU A 148 -6.21 19.59 0.12
C GLU A 148 -6.88 19.35 1.48
N HIS A 149 -6.34 18.46 2.33
CA HIS A 149 -6.98 18.16 3.60
C HIS A 149 -6.72 19.27 4.64
N PRO A 150 -7.78 19.82 5.28
CA PRO A 150 -7.61 20.87 6.28
C PRO A 150 -6.92 20.42 7.57
N LYS A 151 -6.95 19.12 7.92
CA LYS A 151 -6.33 18.63 9.17
C LYS A 151 -4.85 18.21 9.02
N ILE A 152 -4.28 18.34 7.83
CA ILE A 152 -2.85 18.06 7.62
C ILE A 152 -2.07 19.36 7.88
N PRO A 153 -1.07 19.36 8.79
CA PRO A 153 -0.25 20.54 9.05
C PRO A 153 0.44 21.06 7.78
N GLU A 154 0.58 22.39 7.67
CA GLU A 154 1.21 23.00 6.49
C GLU A 154 2.67 22.57 6.33
N GLU A 155 3.42 22.40 7.43
CA GLU A 155 4.78 21.84 7.42
C GLU A 155 4.85 20.48 6.70
N THR A 156 3.87 19.61 6.94
CA THR A 156 3.82 18.31 6.24
C THR A 156 3.54 18.48 4.75
N LYS A 157 2.68 19.44 4.40
CA LYS A 157 2.36 19.76 2.99
C LYS A 157 3.59 20.33 2.28
N GLU A 158 4.33 21.22 2.90
CA GLU A 158 5.59 21.77 2.38
C GLU A 158 6.63 20.68 2.15
N ARG A 159 6.81 19.76 3.12
CA ARG A 159 7.69 18.60 2.96
C ARG A 159 7.28 17.75 1.74
N LEU A 160 5.98 17.50 1.57
CA LEU A 160 5.48 16.74 0.42
C LEU A 160 5.66 17.51 -0.90
N ARG A 161 5.51 18.84 -0.91
CA ARG A 161 5.76 19.67 -2.11
C ARG A 161 7.22 19.61 -2.53
N LYS A 162 8.16 19.78 -1.58
CA LYS A 162 9.60 19.65 -1.84
C LYS A 162 9.93 18.27 -2.40
N GLN A 163 9.41 17.22 -1.76
CA GLN A 163 9.59 15.85 -2.25
C GLN A 163 9.02 15.68 -3.67
N TYR A 164 7.86 16.26 -3.98
CA TYR A 164 7.29 16.20 -5.33
C TYR A 164 8.16 16.90 -6.38
N GLU A 165 8.74 18.05 -6.05
CA GLU A 165 9.63 18.82 -6.94
C GLU A 165 10.93 18.08 -7.26
N GLU A 166 11.44 17.28 -6.33
CA GLU A 166 12.63 16.44 -6.51
C GLU A 166 12.36 15.19 -7.37
N LEU A 167 11.09 14.79 -7.54
CA LEU A 167 10.74 13.56 -8.23
C LEU A 167 10.60 13.76 -9.74
N ASN A 168 11.42 13.06 -10.51
CA ASN A 168 11.23 12.93 -11.95
C ASN A 168 10.37 11.69 -12.27
N PRO A 169 9.13 11.85 -12.77
CA PRO A 169 8.23 10.72 -13.01
C PRO A 169 8.73 9.77 -14.12
N ALA A 170 9.47 10.29 -15.11
CA ALA A 170 10.01 9.46 -16.19
C ALA A 170 11.19 8.61 -15.68
N GLU A 171 12.09 9.21 -14.90
CA GLU A 171 13.20 8.50 -14.26
C GLU A 171 12.68 7.44 -13.29
N LEU A 172 11.73 7.81 -12.42
CA LEU A 172 11.11 6.90 -11.47
C LEU A 172 10.49 5.68 -12.17
N ARG A 173 9.78 5.90 -13.29
CA ARG A 173 9.21 4.82 -14.09
C ARG A 173 10.29 3.92 -14.70
N ARG A 174 11.38 4.48 -15.21
CA ARG A 174 12.50 3.67 -15.76
C ARG A 174 13.13 2.79 -14.68
N LYS A 175 13.39 3.34 -13.50
CA LYS A 175 13.93 2.58 -12.36
C LYS A 175 13.00 1.46 -11.92
N ILE A 176 11.69 1.73 -11.81
CA ILE A 176 10.67 0.73 -11.47
C ILE A 176 10.68 -0.42 -12.49
N LEU A 177 10.67 -0.11 -13.80
CA LEU A 177 10.68 -1.14 -14.84
C LEU A 177 11.98 -1.96 -14.85
N HIS A 178 13.12 -1.30 -14.63
CA HIS A 178 14.41 -1.98 -14.54
C HIS A 178 14.47 -2.94 -13.35
N LEU A 179 14.09 -2.49 -12.15
CA LEU A 179 14.05 -3.34 -10.95
C LEU A 179 13.02 -4.46 -11.07
N GLN A 180 11.88 -4.20 -11.72
CA GLN A 180 10.89 -5.24 -12.00
C GLN A 180 11.48 -6.35 -12.89
N GLN A 181 12.16 -5.99 -13.98
CA GLN A 181 12.81 -6.98 -14.85
C GLN A 181 13.91 -7.74 -14.10
N LYS A 182 14.74 -7.04 -13.32
CA LYS A 182 15.75 -7.67 -12.46
C LYS A 182 15.10 -8.65 -11.49
N LEU A 183 14.03 -8.23 -10.82
CA LEU A 183 13.32 -9.06 -9.85
C LEU A 183 12.77 -10.33 -10.50
N PHE A 184 12.15 -10.23 -11.68
CA PHE A 184 11.61 -11.40 -12.39
C PHE A 184 12.71 -12.39 -12.79
N GLY A 185 13.91 -11.91 -13.12
CA GLY A 185 15.08 -12.76 -13.35
C GLY A 185 15.57 -13.50 -12.10
N LEU A 186 15.18 -13.07 -10.89
CA LEU A 186 15.49 -13.70 -9.62
C LEU A 186 14.36 -14.63 -9.11
N ALA A 187 13.32 -14.84 -9.92
CA ALA A 187 12.23 -15.74 -9.57
C ALA A 187 12.74 -17.18 -9.41
N THR A 188 12.37 -17.82 -8.31
CA THR A 188 12.61 -19.25 -8.11
C THR A 188 11.70 -20.03 -9.06
N PRO A 189 12.24 -20.89 -9.95
CA PRO A 189 11.43 -21.72 -10.81
C PRO A 189 10.56 -22.65 -9.96
N VAL A 190 9.24 -22.55 -10.10
CA VAL A 190 8.32 -23.52 -9.50
C VAL A 190 8.19 -24.68 -10.48
N LYS A 191 8.60 -25.89 -10.07
CA LYS A 191 8.44 -27.10 -10.90
C LYS A 191 6.97 -27.21 -11.37
N GLY A 192 6.76 -27.23 -12.69
CA GLY A 192 5.43 -27.41 -13.30
C GLY A 192 4.64 -26.13 -13.54
N VAL A 193 5.23 -24.94 -13.38
CA VAL A 193 4.60 -23.66 -13.72
C VAL A 193 5.46 -22.96 -14.78
N GLU A 194 4.94 -22.84 -16.00
CA GLU A 194 5.49 -21.93 -17.00
C GLU A 194 4.94 -20.54 -16.74
N TYR A 195 5.83 -19.56 -16.69
CA TYR A 195 5.47 -18.17 -16.52
C TYR A 195 5.59 -17.49 -17.89
N GLU A 196 4.46 -17.14 -18.50
CA GLU A 196 4.38 -16.30 -19.71
C GLU A 196 4.70 -14.83 -19.41
#